data_AF-A0A377PCJ9-F1
#
_entry.id   AF-A0A377PCJ9-F1
#
_cell.length_a   1.000
_cell.length_b   1.000
_cell.length_c   1.000
_cell.angle_alpha   90.00
_cell.angle_beta   90.00
_cell.angle_gamma   90.00
#
_symmetry.space_group_name_H-M   'P 1'
#
loop_
_entity.id
_entity.type
_entity.pdbx_description
1 polymer ?
#
loop_
_entity_poly.entity_id
_entity_poly.type
_entity_poly.pdbx_seq_one_letter_code
_entity_poly.pdbx_strand_id
1 'polypeptide(L)' 'MMRMWKRICTVTWLGLLGLLFSGVLSAAQLTNIQVSNGKNEARVTLSFNGTPSLYFFFPAQFKSGAG' A
#
# COMPACT_ATOMS: atom_id res chain seq x y z
N MET A 1 -26.54 -15.49 36.31
CA MET A 1 -26.67 -14.86 34.98
C MET A 1 -25.70 -13.70 34.70
N MET A 2 -25.66 -12.62 35.50
CA MET A 2 -24.97 -11.36 35.14
C MET A 2 -23.45 -11.44 34.91
N ARG A 3 -22.73 -12.35 35.59
CA ARG A 3 -21.27 -12.53 35.38
C ARG A 3 -20.94 -13.13 34.02
N MET A 4 -21.79 -14.00 33.50
CA MET A 4 -21.56 -14.68 32.21
C MET A 4 -21.75 -13.70 31.05
N TRP A 5 -22.71 -12.78 31.19
CA TRP A 5 -22.99 -11.76 30.18
C TRP A 5 -21.86 -10.72 30.07
N LYS A 6 -21.29 -10.29 31.20
CA LYS A 6 -20.11 -9.41 31.22
C LYS A 6 -18.91 -10.04 30.49
N ARG A 7 -18.67 -11.35 30.69
CA ARG A 7 -17.58 -12.07 30.02
C ARG A 7 -17.75 -12.12 28.51
N ILE A 8 -18.99 -12.35 28.04
CA ILE A 8 -19.29 -12.37 26.61
C ILE A 8 -19.00 -11.00 25.99
N CYS A 9 -19.47 -9.90 26.59
CA CYS A 9 -19.21 -8.55 26.10
C CYS A 9 -17.70 -8.21 26.06
N THR A 10 -16.93 -8.63 27.06
CA THR A 10 -15.48 -8.39 27.06
C THR A 10 -14.77 -9.16 25.96
N VAL A 11 -15.16 -10.42 25.71
CA VAL A 11 -14.54 -11.24 24.66
C VAL A 11 -14.87 -10.71 23.27
N THR A 12 -16.11 -10.31 23.01
CA THR A 12 -16.45 -9.66 21.73
C THR A 12 -15.75 -8.33 21.55
N TRP A 13 -15.61 -7.52 22.61
CA TRP A 13 -14.89 -6.26 22.54
C TRP A 13 -13.40 -6.44 22.23
N LEU A 14 -12.74 -7.41 22.88
CA LEU A 14 -11.34 -7.74 22.61
C LEU A 14 -11.15 -8.32 21.20
N GLY A 15 -12.09 -9.14 20.73
CA GLY A 15 -12.07 -9.65 19.35
C GLY A 15 -12.20 -8.51 18.33
N LEU A 16 -13.07 -7.54 18.58
CA LEU A 16 -13.23 -6.37 17.71
C LEU A 16 -11.99 -5.48 17.70
N LEU A 17 -11.38 -5.25 18.88
CA LEU A 17 -10.10 -4.55 18.97
C LEU A 17 -9.01 -5.28 18.16
N GLY A 18 -8.90 -6.61 18.30
CA GLY A 18 -7.92 -7.41 17.57
C GLY A 18 -8.09 -7.27 16.05
N LEU A 19 -9.32 -7.23 15.55
CA LEU A 19 -9.59 -6.98 14.14
C LEU A 19 -9.22 -5.54 13.72
N LEU A 20 -9.50 -4.53 14.53
CA LEU A 20 -9.12 -3.14 14.26
C LEU A 20 -7.59 -2.96 14.18
N PHE A 21 -6.82 -3.65 15.03
CA PHE A 21 -5.36 -3.57 15.03
C PHE A 21 -4.67 -4.48 14.01
N SER A 22 -5.38 -5.44 13.43
CA SER A 22 -4.86 -6.29 12.35
C SER A 22 -4.65 -5.54 11.02
N GLY A 23 -5.22 -4.33 10.91
CA GLY A 23 -5.32 -3.55 9.67
C GLY A 23 -4.14 -2.64 9.32
N VAL A 24 -2.97 -2.75 9.96
CA VAL A 24 -1.80 -1.96 9.51
C VAL A 24 -1.18 -2.67 8.31
N LEU A 25 -1.83 -2.54 7.16
CA LEU A 25 -1.20 -2.76 5.86
C LEU A 25 -0.08 -1.74 5.74
N SER A 26 1.15 -2.15 6.06
CA SER A 26 2.34 -1.33 5.90
C SER A 26 2.47 -0.97 4.43
N ALA A 27 2.01 0.23 4.05
CA ALA A 27 2.21 0.76 2.71
C ALA A 27 3.71 0.93 2.47
N ALA A 28 4.23 0.38 1.37
CA ALA A 28 5.63 0.58 1.02
C ALA A 28 5.88 2.07 0.77
N GLN A 29 6.87 2.63 1.45
CA GLN A 29 7.18 4.05 1.35
C GLN A 29 8.13 4.28 0.18
N LEU A 30 7.78 5.18 -0.74
CA LEU A 30 8.70 5.59 -1.80
C LEU A 30 9.87 6.38 -1.18
N THR A 31 11.08 5.92 -1.45
CA THR A 31 12.32 6.50 -0.89
C THR A 31 13.18 7.19 -1.92
N ASN A 32 13.13 6.74 -3.17
CA ASN A 32 13.92 7.32 -4.24
C ASN A 32 13.23 7.19 -5.60
N ILE A 33 13.45 8.17 -6.46
CA ILE A 33 13.05 8.18 -7.86
C ILE A 33 14.30 8.55 -8.66
N GLN A 34 14.76 7.64 -9.50
CA GLN A 34 15.85 7.91 -10.43
C GLN A 34 15.34 7.85 -11.86
N VAL A 35 15.74 8.85 -12.64
CA VAL A 35 15.43 8.92 -14.07
C VAL A 35 16.74 8.82 -14.82
N SER A 36 16.84 7.84 -15.71
CA SER A 36 17.97 7.67 -16.61
C SER A 36 17.45 7.73 -18.04
N ASN A 37 18.02 8.63 -18.85
CA ASN A 37 17.69 8.74 -20.25
C ASN A 37 18.77 8.04 -21.08
N GLY A 38 18.47 6.81 -21.52
CA GLY A 38 19.32 6.06 -22.42
C GLY A 38 19.14 6.50 -23.87
N LYS A 39 19.99 5.99 -24.77
CA LYS A 39 19.94 6.35 -26.20
C LYS A 39 18.64 5.94 -26.88
N ASN A 40 18.02 4.83 -26.44
CA ASN A 40 16.82 4.27 -27.07
C ASN A 40 15.60 4.25 -26.13
N GLU A 41 15.81 4.35 -24.82
CA GLU A 41 14.75 4.23 -23.82
C GLU A 41 15.05 5.12 -22.61
N ALA A 42 14.01 5.76 -22.09
CA ALA A 42 14.04 6.42 -20.80
C ALA A 42 13.57 5.44 -19.73
N ARG A 43 14.40 5.23 -18.69
CA ARG A 43 14.09 4.35 -17.57
C ARG A 43 13.85 5.17 -16.31
N VAL A 44 12.69 4.96 -15.70
CA VAL A 44 12.36 5.46 -14.37
C VAL A 44 12.45 4.32 -13.38
N THR A 45 13.28 4.48 -12.35
CA THR A 45 13.46 3.49 -11.27
C THR A 45 12.91 4.07 -9.98
N LEU A 46 11.98 3.35 -9.36
CA LEU A 46 11.35 3.72 -8.09
C LEU A 46 11.84 2.77 -6.99
N SER A 47 12.40 3.32 -5.91
CA SER A 47 12.88 2.54 -4.77
C SER A 47 11.95 2.70 -3.58
N PHE A 48 11.58 1.61 -2.94
CA PHE A 48 10.63 1.60 -1.82
C PHE A 48 11.27 1.00 -0.57
N ASN A 49 10.89 1.52 0.61
CA ASN A 49 11.10 0.86 1.88
C ASN A 49 9.87 -0.01 2.17
N GLY A 50 10.09 -1.32 2.27
CA GLY A 50 9.03 -2.33 2.22
C GLY A 50 8.66 -2.75 0.80
N THR A 51 7.75 -3.71 0.68
CA THR A 51 7.35 -4.29 -0.61
C THR A 51 6.05 -3.65 -1.09
N PRO A 52 6.04 -2.91 -2.21
CA PRO A 52 4.80 -2.32 -2.72
C PRO A 52 3.84 -3.44 -3.14
N SER A 53 2.63 -3.42 -2.60
CA SER A 53 1.64 -4.48 -2.77
C SER A 53 0.88 -4.40 -4.09
N LEU A 54 0.84 -3.23 -4.75
CA LEU A 54 0.13 -2.99 -6.00
C LEU A 54 0.90 -2.01 -6.89
N TYR A 55 1.09 -2.38 -8.16
CA TYR A 55 1.60 -1.47 -9.19
C TYR A 55 0.69 -1.56 -10.42
N PHE A 56 0.17 -0.43 -10.87
CA PHE A 56 -0.67 -0.36 -12.08
C PHE A 56 0.07 0.47 -13.12
N PHE A 57 0.28 -0.11 -14.29
CA PHE A 57 0.79 0.61 -15.45
C PHE A 57 -0.32 0.70 -16.49
N PHE A 58 -0.71 1.93 -16.82
CA PHE A 58 -1.63 2.19 -17.92
C PHE A 58 -0.82 2.74 -19.09
N PRO A 59 -0.84 2.09 -20.27
CA PRO A 59 -0.18 2.63 -21.45
C PRO A 59 -0.88 3.94 -21.82
N ALA A 60 -0.22 5.06 -21.54
CA ALA A 60 -0.68 6.35 -22.01
C ALA A 60 -0.40 6.46 -23.51
N GLN A 61 -1.42 6.82 -24.29
CA GLN A 61 -1.28 7.15 -25.71
C GLN A 61 -0.63 8.54 -25.79
N PHE A 62 0.70 8.60 -25.83
CA PHE A 62 1.42 9.86 -26.01
C PHE A 62 1.22 10.36 -27.44
N LYS A 63 0.44 11.42 -27.62
CA LYS A 63 0.38 12.16 -28.88
C LYS A 63 1.64 13.02 -28.95
N SER A 64 2.60 12.63 -29.80
CA SER A 64 3.82 13.41 -30.05
C SER A 64 3.42 14.80 -30.54
N GLY A 65 3.63 15.82 -29.70
CA GLY A 65 3.55 17.22 -30.11
C GLY A 65 4.83 17.55 -30.86
N ALA A 66 4.74 17.76 -32.17
CA ALA A 66 5.84 18.31 -32.96
C ALA A 66 6.14 19.73 -32.46
N GLY A 67 7.36 19.92 -31.96
CA GLY A 67 7.98 21.22 -31.69
C GLY A 67 9.13 21.44 -32.65
#